data_AF-W4FP07-F1
#
_entry.id   AF-W4FP07-F1
#
_cell.length_a   1.000
_cell.length_b   1.000
_cell.length_c   1.000
_cell.angle_alpha   90.00
_cell.angle_beta   90.00
_cell.angle_gamma   90.00
#
_symmetry.space_group_name_H-M   'P 1'
#
loop_
_entity.id
_entity.type
_entity.pdbx_description
1 polymer ?
#
loop_
_entity_poly.entity_id
_entity_poly.type
_entity_poly.pdbx_seq_one_letter_code
_entity_poly.pdbx_strand_id
1 'polypeptide(L)'
;MTLLRLGPYSPMLNPIESCFSVLKARIKSYLALQTYAMFERGEYGTFLERRMVLLEDAPRASLPCITQPLVVREVIFCQRNVEKAILLKSMVYGQ
;
A
#
# COMPACT_ATOMS: atom_id res chain seq x y z
N MET A 1 16.98 16.52 13.94
CA MET A 1 16.24 15.58 13.06
C MET A 1 17.27 14.89 12.18
N THR A 2 17.35 13.56 12.22
CA THR A 2 18.35 12.80 11.47
C THR A 2 17.65 12.09 10.31
N LEU A 3 18.15 12.28 9.09
CA LEU A 3 17.64 11.58 7.92
C LEU A 3 18.36 10.24 7.77
N LEU A 4 17.59 9.16 7.69
CA LEU A 4 18.12 7.84 7.39
C LEU A 4 18.49 7.79 5.90
N ARG A 5 19.70 7.33 5.60
CA ARG A 5 20.15 7.14 4.21
C ARG A 5 19.53 5.86 3.67
N LEU A 6 18.91 5.97 2.49
CA LEU A 6 18.40 4.83 1.73
C LEU A 6 19.05 4.85 0.35
N GLY A 7 19.62 3.71 -0.06
CA GLY A 7 20.19 3.57 -1.39
C GLY A 7 19.10 3.64 -2.48
N PRO A 8 19.46 4.02 -3.72
CA PRO A 8 18.52 3.98 -4.84
C PRO A 8 18.01 2.55 -5.06
N TYR A 9 16.79 2.43 -5.61
CA TYR A 9 16.17 1.13 -5.97
C TYR A 9 16.13 0.11 -4.82
N SER A 10 15.99 0.56 -3.57
CA SER A 10 15.99 -0.30 -2.39
C SER A 10 14.61 -0.38 -1.68
N PRO A 11 13.51 -0.72 -2.38
CA PRO A 11 12.17 -0.71 -1.79
C PRO A 11 12.02 -1.73 -0.65
N MET A 12 12.79 -2.83 -0.68
CA MET A 12 12.82 -3.85 0.39
C MET A 12 13.36 -3.30 1.73
N LEU A 13 14.07 -2.19 1.69
CA LEU A 13 14.61 -1.50 2.88
C LEU A 13 13.77 -0.26 3.26
N ASN A 14 12.63 -0.05 2.59
CA ASN A 14 11.68 1.01 2.90
C ASN A 14 10.35 0.40 3.39
N PRO A 15 10.07 0.41 4.71
CA PRO A 15 8.93 -0.33 5.26
C PRO A 15 7.57 0.17 4.77
N ILE A 16 7.47 1.41 4.26
CA ILE A 16 6.22 1.96 3.73
C ILE A 16 5.79 1.28 2.42
N GLU A 17 6.73 0.78 1.61
CA GLU A 17 6.44 0.13 0.31
C GLU A 17 5.58 -1.12 0.50
N SER A 18 5.90 -1.87 1.54
CA SER A 18 5.18 -3.05 1.94
C SER A 18 3.79 -2.72 2.51
N CYS A 19 3.71 -1.72 3.38
CA CYS A 19 2.43 -1.20 3.88
C CYS A 19 1.51 -0.74 2.73
N PHE A 20 2.07 -0.06 1.73
CA PHE A 20 1.35 0.34 0.52
C PHE A 20 0.92 -0.83 -0.34
N SER A 21 1.67 -1.92 -0.38
CA SER A 21 1.24 -3.15 -1.06
C SER A 21 -0.01 -3.74 -0.41
N VAL A 22 -0.08 -3.76 0.92
CA VAL A 22 -1.28 -4.17 1.68
C VAL A 22 -2.45 -3.22 1.43
N LEU A 23 -2.23 -1.91 1.54
CA LEU A 23 -3.26 -0.90 1.28
C LEU A 23 -3.82 -1.03 -0.14
N LYS A 24 -2.94 -1.17 -1.13
CA LYS A 24 -3.30 -1.33 -2.53
C LYS A 24 -4.14 -2.59 -2.76
N ALA A 25 -3.80 -3.71 -2.11
CA ALA A 25 -4.61 -4.91 -2.17
C ALA A 25 -6.02 -4.66 -1.60
N ARG A 26 -6.13 -3.97 -0.46
CA ARG A 26 -7.41 -3.64 0.16
C ARG A 26 -8.26 -2.70 -0.71
N ILE A 27 -7.64 -1.68 -1.30
CA ILE A 27 -8.29 -0.76 -2.25
C ILE A 27 -8.81 -1.53 -3.46
N LYS A 28 -8.01 -2.42 -4.05
CA LYS A 28 -8.45 -3.26 -5.18
C LYS A 28 -9.66 -4.12 -4.80
N SER A 29 -9.65 -4.74 -3.62
CA SER A 29 -10.79 -5.51 -3.13
C SER A 29 -12.03 -4.64 -2.93
N TYR A 30 -11.88 -3.43 -2.37
CA TYR A 30 -12.98 -2.48 -2.22
C TYR A 30 -13.58 -2.12 -3.58
N LEU A 31 -12.74 -1.73 -4.54
CA LEU A 31 -13.18 -1.36 -5.88
C LEU A 31 -13.84 -2.53 -6.62
N ALA A 32 -13.33 -3.76 -6.45
CA ALA A 32 -13.93 -4.96 -7.02
C ALA A 32 -15.36 -5.20 -6.48
N LEU A 33 -15.59 -4.99 -5.18
CA LEU A 33 -16.93 -5.07 -4.58
C LEU A 33 -17.87 -3.96 -5.06
N GLN A 34 -17.31 -2.79 -5.42
CA GLN A 34 -18.06 -1.63 -5.92
C GLN A 34 -18.07 -1.55 -7.46
N THR A 35 -17.79 -2.64 -8.16
CA THR A 35 -17.68 -2.63 -9.64
C THR A 35 -18.96 -2.11 -10.30
N TYR A 36 -20.14 -2.53 -9.81
CA TYR A 36 -21.43 -2.05 -10.33
C TYR A 36 -21.54 -0.52 -10.25
N ALA A 37 -21.13 0.07 -9.13
CA ALA A 37 -21.17 1.51 -8.89
C ALA A 37 -20.25 2.31 -9.82
N MET A 38 -19.27 1.67 -10.49
CA MET A 38 -18.44 2.33 -11.51
C MET A 38 -19.16 2.54 -12.85
N PHE A 39 -20.22 1.77 -13.09
CA PHE A 39 -21.03 1.79 -14.31
C PHE A 39 -22.41 2.41 -14.10
N GLU A 40 -22.72 2.88 -12.89
CA GLU A 40 -23.94 3.59 -12.57
C GLU A 40 -23.63 5.06 -12.32
N ARG A 41 -24.36 5.97 -12.99
CA ARG A 41 -24.18 7.42 -12.75
C ARG A 41 -24.76 7.84 -11.40
N GLY A 42 -25.91 7.27 -11.02
CA GLY A 42 -26.68 7.71 -9.86
C GLY A 42 -27.01 9.20 -9.92
N GLU A 43 -26.88 9.87 -8.76
CA GLU A 43 -27.14 11.30 -8.55
C GLU A 43 -26.02 12.23 -9.08
N TYR A 44 -24.92 11.68 -9.58
CA TYR A 44 -23.78 12.48 -10.04
C TYR A 44 -24.02 13.06 -11.44
N GLY A 45 -23.40 14.19 -11.74
CA GLY A 45 -23.54 14.86 -13.04
C GLY A 45 -22.92 14.06 -14.18
N THR A 46 -21.86 13.30 -13.90
CA THR A 46 -21.17 12.46 -14.90
C THR A 46 -20.71 11.12 -14.30
N PHE A 47 -20.48 10.12 -15.17
CA PHE A 47 -19.83 8.87 -14.76
C PHE A 47 -18.41 9.09 -14.24
N LEU A 48 -17.69 10.08 -14.77
CA LEU A 48 -16.35 10.43 -14.31
C LEU A 48 -16.39 10.89 -12.84
N GLU A 49 -17.32 11.79 -12.53
CA GLU A 49 -17.52 12.29 -11.16
C GLU A 49 -17.80 11.15 -10.19
N ARG A 50 -18.73 10.25 -10.52
CA ARG A 50 -19.00 9.06 -9.69
C ARG A 50 -17.74 8.22 -9.45
N ARG A 51 -16.95 7.96 -10.50
CA ARG A 51 -15.72 7.16 -10.41
C ARG A 51 -14.64 7.86 -9.58
N MET A 52 -14.52 9.19 -9.66
CA MET A 52 -13.59 9.96 -8.84
C MET A 52 -13.96 9.85 -7.35
N VAL A 53 -15.24 9.98 -7.00
CA VAL A 53 -15.69 9.77 -5.61
C VAL A 53 -15.36 8.36 -5.13
N LEU A 54 -15.64 7.32 -5.93
CA LEU A 54 -15.27 5.95 -5.58
C LEU A 54 -13.76 5.77 -5.36
N LEU A 55 -12.92 6.44 -6.15
CA LEU A 55 -11.47 6.42 -6.01
C LEU A 55 -10.99 7.16 -4.75
N GLU A 56 -11.68 8.20 -4.30
CA GLU A 56 -11.39 8.88 -3.04
C GLU A 56 -11.87 8.10 -1.81
N ASP A 57 -13.01 7.42 -1.92
CA ASP A 57 -13.58 6.61 -0.85
C ASP A 57 -12.77 5.33 -0.60
N ALA A 58 -12.23 4.73 -1.67
CA ALA A 58 -11.54 3.44 -1.55
C ALA A 58 -10.34 3.47 -0.59
N PRO A 59 -9.41 4.45 -0.63
CA PRO A 59 -8.35 4.60 0.36
C PRO A 59 -8.90 4.87 1.77
N ARG A 60 -9.92 5.73 1.90
CA ARG A 60 -10.52 6.08 3.21
C ARG A 60 -11.09 4.85 3.91
N ALA A 61 -11.83 4.03 3.16
CA ALA A 61 -12.41 2.78 3.64
C ALA A 61 -11.34 1.69 3.89
N SER A 62 -10.22 1.76 3.17
CA SER A 62 -9.14 0.76 3.25
C SER A 62 -8.11 1.08 4.33
N LEU A 63 -7.95 2.34 4.73
CA LEU A 63 -6.92 2.79 5.67
C LEU A 63 -6.85 2.01 6.99
N PRO A 64 -7.97 1.53 7.58
CA PRO A 64 -7.91 0.69 8.79
C PRO A 64 -7.12 -0.61 8.64
N CYS A 65 -6.79 -1.07 7.42
CA CYS A 65 -5.90 -2.21 7.23
C CYS A 65 -4.44 -1.93 7.60
N ILE A 66 -4.05 -0.65 7.70
CA ILE A 66 -2.73 -0.23 8.15
C ILE A 66 -2.73 -0.16 9.67
N THR A 67 -2.46 -1.32 10.27
CA THR A 67 -2.44 -1.48 11.73
C THR A 67 -1.03 -1.30 12.29
N GLN A 68 -0.93 -0.95 13.58
CA GLN A 68 0.38 -0.88 14.25
C GLN A 68 1.17 -2.20 14.16
N PRO A 69 0.56 -3.39 14.38
CA PRO A 69 1.27 -4.66 14.18
C PRO A 69 1.83 -4.85 12.76
N LEU A 70 1.10 -4.43 11.73
CA LEU A 70 1.58 -4.46 10.35
C LEU A 70 2.83 -3.58 10.20
N VAL A 71 2.75 -2.31 10.62
CA VAL A 71 3.86 -1.37 10.51
C VAL A 71 5.11 -1.89 11.25
N VAL A 72 4.94 -2.42 12.46
CA VAL A 72 6.03 -3.01 13.24
C VAL A 72 6.65 -4.21 12.52
N ARG A 73 5.82 -5.10 11.96
CA ARG A 73 6.30 -6.24 11.17
C ARG A 73 7.16 -5.79 9.98
N GLU A 74 6.72 -4.78 9.23
CA GLU A 74 7.45 -4.30 8.05
C GLU A 74 8.76 -3.59 8.44
N VAL A 75 8.79 -2.85 9.55
CA VAL A 75 10.03 -2.26 10.09
C VAL A 75 11.02 -3.36 10.48
N ILE A 76 10.57 -4.39 11.19
CA ILE A 76 11.42 -5.54 11.56
C ILE A 76 11.92 -6.28 10.31
N PHE A 77 11.08 -6.42 9.28
CA PHE A 77 11.49 -7.00 8.00
C PHE A 77 12.64 -6.20 7.38
N CYS A 78 12.52 -4.88 7.26
CA CYS A 78 13.59 -4.05 6.71
C CYS A 78 14.87 -4.20 7.54
N GLN A 79 14.78 -4.12 8.87
CA GLN A 79 15.93 -4.27 9.77
C GLN A 79 16.68 -5.59 9.54
N ARG A 80 15.96 -6.72 9.44
CA ARG A 80 16.56 -8.05 9.24
C ARG A 80 17.19 -8.23 7.86
N ASN A 81 16.79 -7.44 6.87
CA ASN A 81 17.29 -7.55 5.50
C ASN A 81 18.41 -6.55 5.17
N VAL A 82 18.74 -5.61 6.08
CA VAL A 82 19.91 -4.72 5.91
C VAL A 82 21.20 -5.53 5.74
N GLU A 83 21.41 -6.55 6.57
CA GLU A 83 22.60 -7.40 6.47
C GLU A 83 22.67 -8.14 5.14
N LYS A 84 21.52 -8.63 4.63
CA LYS A 84 21.47 -9.26 3.31
C LYS A 84 21.84 -8.29 2.21
N ALA A 85 21.40 -7.03 2.29
CA ALA A 85 21.77 -5.99 1.34
C ALA A 85 23.29 -5.70 1.38
N ILE A 86 23.90 -5.65 2.57
CA ILE A 86 25.35 -5.47 2.73
C ILE A 86 26.12 -6.64 2.10
N LEU A 87 25.62 -7.87 2.29
CA LEU A 87 26.23 -9.09 1.78
C LEU A 87 25.85 -9.42 0.34
N LEU A 88 25.13 -8.54 -0.36
CA LEU A 88 24.61 -8.74 -1.73
C LEU A 88 23.81 -10.06 -1.88
N LYS A 89 23.09 -10.45 -0.82
CA LYS A 89 22.22 -11.63 -0.80
C LYS A 89 20.80 -11.26 -1.20
N SER A 90 20.12 -12.18 -1.88
CA SER A 90 18.71 -12.03 -2.25
C SER A 90 17.83 -11.83 -1.01
N MET A 91 16.94 -10.84 -1.09
CA MET A 91 15.89 -10.59 -0.11
C MET A 91 14.58 -11.16 -0.65
N VAL A 92 13.88 -11.96 0.16
CA VAL A 92 12.59 -12.56 -0.22
C VAL A 92 11.50 -11.96 0.65
N TYR A 93 10.43 -11.48 0.02
CA TYR A 93 9.26 -10.91 0.66
C TYR A 93 8.06 -11.86 0.52
N GLY A 94 7.29 -12.07 1.60
CA GLY A 94 6.03 -12.82 1.53
C GLY A 94 6.14 -14.36 1.51
N GLN A 95 7.21 -14.92 2.07
CA GLN A 95 7.24 -16.34 2.46
C GLN A 95 6.51 -16.57 3.79
#